data_AF-A0A151SKN0-F1
#
_entry.id   AF-A0A151SKN0-F1
#
_cell.length_a   1.000
_cell.length_b   1.000
_cell.length_c   1.000
_cell.angle_alpha   90.00
_cell.angle_beta   90.00
_cell.angle_gamma   90.00
#
_symmetry.space_group_name_H-M   'P 1'
#
loop_
_entity.id
_entity.type
_entity.pdbx_description
1 polymer ?
#
loop_
_entity_poly.entity_id
_entity_poly.type
_entity_poly.pdbx_seq_one_letter_code
_entity_poly.pdbx_strand_id
1 'polypeptide(L)'
;MSGEKTSRELDIHSFLYLHPNENPSTALVSPALNSTNYHLWSRSMMIALSAKNKLEFIDGGAPQPSSTDQTYGAWKRCNNMVISWIVYSVSASIRQSIL
;
A
#
# COMPACT_ATOMS: atom_id res chain seq x y z
N MET A 1 -22.28 34.84 0.44
CA MET A 1 -22.48 33.55 -0.24
C MET A 1 -21.42 32.61 0.32
N SER A 2 -21.84 31.73 1.24
CA SER A 2 -20.94 30.90 2.04
C SER A 2 -20.26 29.86 1.14
N GLY A 3 -18.92 29.87 1.11
CA GLY A 3 -18.14 28.83 0.46
C GLY A 3 -18.22 27.56 1.29
N GLU A 4 -18.87 26.53 0.75
CA GLU A 4 -18.80 25.18 1.30
C GLU A 4 -17.35 24.71 1.29
N LYS A 5 -16.71 24.71 2.47
CA LYS A 5 -15.56 23.86 2.75
C LYS A 5 -16.09 22.43 2.85
N THR A 6 -16.33 21.79 1.71
CA THR A 6 -16.55 20.36 1.67
C THR A 6 -15.23 19.69 2.02
N SER A 7 -15.05 19.33 3.30
CA SER A 7 -14.12 18.29 3.69
C SER A 7 -14.50 17.05 2.88
N ARG A 8 -13.83 16.81 1.76
CA ARG A 8 -14.08 15.62 0.95
C ARG A 8 -13.55 14.43 1.73
N GLU A 9 -14.45 13.76 2.42
CA GLU A 9 -14.21 12.42 2.92
C GLU A 9 -13.73 11.57 1.73
N LEU A 10 -12.56 10.96 1.86
CA LEU A 10 -12.03 10.10 0.80
C LEU A 10 -13.05 8.97 0.60
N ASP A 11 -13.49 8.78 -0.64
CA ASP A 11 -14.34 7.65 -1.01
C ASP A 11 -13.69 6.36 -0.49
N ILE A 12 -14.47 5.55 0.24
CA ILE A 12 -14.01 4.27 0.82
C ILE A 12 -13.54 3.29 -0.26
N HIS A 13 -13.97 3.49 -1.50
CA HIS A 13 -13.52 2.74 -2.67
C HIS A 13 -12.32 3.35 -3.38
N SER A 14 -11.77 4.46 -2.87
CA SER A 14 -10.55 5.07 -3.41
C SER A 14 -9.32 4.24 -3.05
N PHE A 15 -8.36 4.14 -3.98
CA PHE A 15 -7.05 3.56 -3.69
C PHE A 15 -6.27 4.37 -2.64
N LEU A 16 -6.63 5.65 -2.43
CA LEU A 16 -6.07 6.54 -1.41
C LEU A 16 -6.71 6.39 -0.02
N TYR A 17 -7.78 5.60 0.10
CA TYR A 17 -8.39 5.32 1.39
C TYR A 17 -7.59 4.26 2.14
N LEU A 18 -7.38 4.50 3.45
CA LEU A 18 -6.74 3.57 4.35
C LEU A 18 -7.70 3.27 5.50
N HIS A 19 -8.13 2.01 5.61
CA HIS A 19 -9.05 1.61 6.65
C HIS A 19 -8.39 1.72 8.04
N PRO A 20 -9.08 2.21 9.09
CA PRO A 20 -8.48 2.40 10.42
C PRO A 20 -7.88 1.14 11.05
N ASN A 21 -8.36 -0.04 10.67
CA ASN A 21 -7.86 -1.33 11.17
C ASN A 21 -6.63 -1.86 10.42
N GLU A 22 -6.11 -1.14 9.43
CA GLU A 22 -4.90 -1.56 8.73
C GLU A 22 -3.67 -1.48 9.62
N ASN A 23 -2.87 -2.55 9.62
CA ASN A 23 -1.68 -2.66 10.45
C ASN A 23 -0.42 -2.78 9.56
N PRO A 24 0.56 -1.85 9.67
CA PRO A 24 1.77 -1.87 8.85
C PRO A 24 2.71 -3.03 9.18
N SER A 25 2.64 -3.60 10.39
CA SER A 25 3.49 -4.71 10.83
C SER A 25 2.95 -6.10 10.51
N THR A 26 1.82 -6.19 9.78
CA THR A 26 1.22 -7.47 9.41
C THR A 26 1.76 -7.96 8.08
N ALA A 27 2.20 -9.22 8.02
CA ALA A 27 2.51 -9.88 6.75
C ALA A 27 1.20 -10.16 6.00
N LEU A 28 1.11 -9.73 4.73
CA LEU A 28 -0.09 -9.97 3.92
C LEU A 28 -0.14 -11.37 3.32
N VAL A 29 1.02 -12.00 3.15
CA VAL A 29 1.11 -13.32 2.50
C VAL A 29 2.03 -14.26 3.28
N SER A 30 1.72 -15.55 3.15
CA SER A 30 2.51 -16.67 3.66
C SER A 30 2.58 -17.76 2.59
N PRO A 31 3.73 -18.42 2.36
CA PRO A 31 5.01 -18.18 3.04
C PRO A 31 5.66 -16.84 2.62
N ALA A 32 6.51 -16.29 3.49
CA ALA A 32 7.27 -15.09 3.18
C ALA A 32 8.23 -15.32 1.98
N LEU A 33 8.56 -14.25 1.26
CA LEU A 33 9.50 -14.33 0.13
C LEU A 33 10.85 -14.88 0.60
N ASN A 34 11.37 -15.84 -0.16
CA ASN A 34 12.70 -16.40 0.01
C ASN A 34 13.38 -16.58 -1.37
N SER A 35 14.53 -17.24 -1.40
CA SER A 35 15.34 -17.41 -2.61
C SER A 35 14.70 -18.30 -3.69
N THR A 36 13.63 -19.04 -3.39
CA THR A 36 13.09 -20.07 -4.30
C THR A 36 11.61 -19.89 -4.64
N ASN A 37 10.87 -19.00 -3.96
CA ASN A 37 9.41 -18.91 -4.07
C ASN A 37 8.87 -17.62 -4.72
N TYR A 38 9.70 -16.82 -5.38
CA TYR A 38 9.32 -15.50 -5.91
C TYR A 38 8.02 -15.50 -6.72
N HIS A 39 7.85 -16.43 -7.67
CA HIS A 39 6.65 -16.44 -8.53
C HIS A 39 5.35 -16.66 -7.72
N LEU A 40 5.36 -17.58 -6.76
CA LEU A 40 4.21 -17.86 -5.90
C LEU A 40 3.93 -16.70 -4.95
N TRP A 41 5.00 -16.14 -4.36
CA TRP A 41 4.92 -14.98 -3.47
C TRP A 41 4.37 -13.75 -4.21
N SER A 42 4.91 -13.45 -5.39
CA SER A 42 4.52 -12.28 -6.21
C SER A 42 3.04 -12.35 -6.58
N ARG A 43 2.58 -13.52 -7.08
CA ARG A 43 1.15 -13.73 -7.38
C ARG A 43 0.27 -13.54 -6.15
N SER A 44 0.66 -14.10 -5.01
CA SER A 44 -0.10 -13.97 -3.76
C SER A 44 -0.15 -12.51 -3.28
N MET A 45 0.97 -11.79 -3.39
CA MET A 45 1.08 -10.39 -2.98
C MET A 45 0.23 -9.48 -3.85
N MET A 46 0.24 -9.69 -5.18
CA MET A 46 -0.64 -8.96 -6.10
C MET A 46 -2.13 -9.16 -5.77
N ILE A 47 -2.54 -10.41 -5.50
CA ILE A 47 -3.92 -10.72 -5.09
C ILE A 47 -4.28 -10.02 -3.78
N ALA A 48 -3.41 -10.10 -2.77
CA ALA A 48 -3.64 -9.47 -1.47
C ALA A 48 -3.76 -7.94 -1.58
N LEU A 49 -2.88 -7.30 -2.36
CA LEU A 49 -2.95 -5.84 -2.59
C LEU A 49 -4.18 -5.44 -3.40
N SER A 50 -4.56 -6.23 -4.40
CA SER A 50 -5.78 -6.02 -5.17
C SER A 50 -7.03 -6.06 -4.30
N ALA A 51 -7.14 -7.06 -3.40
CA ALA A 51 -8.25 -7.17 -2.45
C ALA A 51 -8.35 -5.98 -1.49
N LYS A 52 -7.24 -5.26 -1.27
CA LYS A 52 -7.17 -4.06 -0.42
C LYS A 52 -7.23 -2.75 -1.21
N ASN A 53 -7.43 -2.82 -2.53
CA ASN A 53 -7.40 -1.69 -3.45
C ASN A 53 -6.08 -0.89 -3.38
N LYS A 54 -4.96 -1.60 -3.43
CA LYS A 54 -3.60 -1.03 -3.33
C LYS A 54 -2.65 -1.52 -4.41
N LEU A 55 -3.14 -2.27 -5.40
CA LEU A 55 -2.32 -2.78 -6.49
C LEU A 55 -1.70 -1.65 -7.33
N GLU A 56 -2.42 -0.53 -7.47
CA GLU A 56 -2.00 0.65 -8.24
C GLU A 56 -0.68 1.28 -7.75
N PHE A 57 -0.32 1.06 -6.47
CA PHE A 57 0.97 1.51 -5.92
C PHE A 57 2.16 0.67 -6.41
N ILE A 58 1.91 -0.50 -7.00
CA ILE A 58 2.93 -1.43 -7.49
C ILE A 58 3.05 -1.41 -9.02
N ASP A 59 1.92 -1.37 -9.72
CA ASP A 59 1.89 -1.38 -11.19
C ASP A 59 2.09 0.02 -11.83
N GLY A 60 2.16 1.07 -11.01
CA GLY A 60 2.34 2.45 -11.45
C GLY A 60 1.04 3.21 -11.75
N GLY A 61 -0.13 2.59 -11.53
CA GLY A 61 -1.44 3.22 -11.68
C GLY A 61 -1.70 4.38 -10.71
N ALA A 62 -0.98 4.42 -9.58
CA ALA A 62 -1.04 5.48 -8.57
C ALA A 62 0.26 6.32 -8.56
N PRO A 63 0.53 7.16 -9.57
CA PRO A 63 1.73 7.99 -9.59
C PRO A 63 1.77 8.95 -8.41
N GLN A 64 2.97 9.25 -7.93
CA GLN A 64 3.15 10.20 -6.84
C GLN A 64 2.65 11.59 -7.27
N PRO A 65 1.68 12.18 -6.54
CA PRO A 65 1.21 13.52 -6.86
C PRO A 65 2.22 14.60 -6.43
N SER A 66 2.01 15.82 -6.91
CA SER A 66 2.79 16.98 -6.45
C SER A 66 2.70 17.12 -4.93
N SER A 67 3.76 17.60 -4.28
CA SER A 67 3.76 17.88 -2.83
C SER A 67 2.74 18.94 -2.41
N THR A 68 2.27 19.76 -3.34
CA THR A 68 1.22 20.77 -3.14
C THR A 68 -0.19 20.24 -3.38
N ASP A 69 -0.33 19.01 -3.90
CA ASP A 69 -1.61 18.37 -4.13
C ASP A 69 -2.26 17.95 -2.80
N GLN A 70 -3.57 18.16 -2.68
CA GLN A 70 -4.34 17.79 -1.48
C GLN A 70 -4.30 16.28 -1.21
N THR A 71 -4.11 15.45 -2.24
CA THR A 71 -4.03 13.99 -2.16
C THR A 71 -2.65 13.48 -1.72
N TYR A 72 -1.60 14.32 -1.75
CA TYR A 72 -0.23 13.90 -1.43
C TYR A 72 -0.09 13.25 -0.06
N GLY A 73 -0.75 13.82 0.95
CA GLY A 73 -0.73 13.26 2.31
C GLY A 73 -1.35 11.86 2.39
N ALA A 74 -2.48 11.64 1.70
CA ALA A 74 -3.16 10.34 1.67
C ALA A 74 -2.37 9.31 0.84
N TRP A 75 -1.85 9.73 -0.31
CA TRP A 75 -0.99 8.91 -1.16
C TRP A 75 0.25 8.44 -0.39
N LYS A 76 0.94 9.34 0.30
CA LYS A 76 2.14 9.02 1.09
C LYS A 76 1.86 7.99 2.19
N ARG A 77 0.72 8.11 2.88
CA ARG A 77 0.32 7.13 3.92
C ARG A 77 0.05 5.75 3.32
N CYS A 78 -0.70 5.69 2.22
CA CYS A 78 -0.98 4.43 1.53
C CYS A 78 0.29 3.78 0.97
N ASN A 79 1.16 4.57 0.33
CA ASN A 79 2.45 4.10 -0.16
C ASN A 79 3.31 3.51 0.96
N ASN A 80 3.43 4.19 2.10
CA ASN A 80 4.16 3.69 3.25
C ASN A 80 3.56 2.39 3.83
N MET A 81 2.23 2.26 3.81
CA MET A 81 1.56 1.04 4.24
C MET A 81 1.88 -0.13 3.32
N VAL A 82 1.82 0.07 1.99
CA VAL A 82 2.17 -0.94 0.99
C VAL A 82 3.63 -1.39 1.14
N ILE A 83 4.56 -0.44 1.32
CA ILE A 83 5.97 -0.75 1.59
C ILE A 83 6.10 -1.60 2.86
N SER A 84 5.41 -1.21 3.93
CA SER A 84 5.47 -1.94 5.21
C SER A 84 4.98 -3.39 5.03
N TRP A 85 3.85 -3.60 4.34
CA TRP A 85 3.36 -4.93 4.04
C TRP A 85 4.32 -5.77 3.21
N ILE A 86 5.02 -5.18 2.23
CA ILE A 86 6.06 -5.89 1.48
C ILE A 86 7.19 -6.30 2.41
N VAL A 87 7.74 -5.37 3.19
CA VAL A 87 8.85 -5.59 4.14
C VAL A 87 8.51 -6.69 5.15
N TYR A 88 7.29 -6.71 5.68
CA TYR A 88 6.85 -7.75 6.62
C TYR A 88 6.50 -9.09 5.95
N SER A 89 6.29 -9.11 4.63
CA SER A 89 5.99 -10.31 3.84
C SER A 89 7.22 -10.96 3.19
N VAL A 90 8.43 -10.44 3.43
CA VAL A 90 9.70 -11.09 3.01
C VAL A 90 10.40 -11.76 4.21
N SER A 91 11.27 -12.73 3.93
CA SER A 91 12.09 -13.38 4.96
C SER A 91 12.97 -12.38 5.72
N ALA A 92 13.38 -12.73 6.93
CA ALA A 92 14.25 -11.87 7.74
C ALA A 92 15.57 -11.51 7.03
N SER A 93 16.17 -12.45 6.28
CA SER A 93 17.40 -12.21 5.54
C SER A 93 17.22 -11.16 4.43
N ILE A 94 16.12 -11.21 3.69
CA ILE A 94 15.80 -10.21 2.66
C ILE A 94 15.40 -8.88 3.32
N ARG A 95 14.64 -8.93 4.41
CA ARG A 95 14.22 -7.74 5.16
C ARG A 95 15.42 -6.91 5.61
N GLN A 96 16.46 -7.57 6.13
CA GLN A 96 17.67 -6.91 6.61
C GLN A 96 18.47 -6.22 5.50
N SER A 97 18.29 -6.61 4.23
CA SER A 97 18.99 -6.01 3.09
C SER A 97 18.22 -4.88 2.40
N ILE A 98 16.92 -4.72 2.69
CA ILE A 98 16.06 -3.71 2.04
C ILE A 98 15.55 -2.62 3.00
N LEU A 99 15.81 -2.79 4.30
CA LEU A 99 15.68 -1.73 5.31
C LEU A 99 16.99 -0.94 5.41
#